data_AF-A0A258SCP8-F1
#
_entry.id   AF-A0A258SCP8-F1
#
_cell.length_a   1.000
_cell.length_b   1.000
_cell.length_c   1.000
_cell.angle_alpha   90.00
_cell.angle_beta   90.00
_cell.angle_gamma   90.00
#
_symmetry.space_group_name_H-M   'P 1'
#
loop_
_entity.id
_entity.type
_entity.pdbx_description
1 polymer ?
#
loop_
_entity_poly.entity_id
_entity_poly.type
_entity_poly.pdbx_seq_one_letter_code
_entity_poly.pdbx_strand_id
1 'polypeptide(L)'
;MQAFPVHTLSENDLDSVVTEAGGVRVHTDADRRTDAGADFVLGNTIIELKMLDDEGFGKPERQKKLAALFGDHEPDRPVVVLDPASLSDVDQRTYRRIIEGPVKQAATKARKQLNQSRTELPTTTGSVLWVFNNGYTALDNDTLAEVVANRVRQDTSSIEGIIVSGCYYHSDGFDSIFLWNCSYVPIRLDHVFPEFDKLQEAFMGFANKFMTSVVTDPQSDGRKLAVRDIVFDVDGVRYVRPATVLGSPSEFYVNGRPRDNSSGIEHCPPVALIVPKLDQAAFAAVTDAVTSAATVLASYPDWQRHVASAAAAATPTKPLVAIDVIPGAWLDWCRETNVEPNLKSLNGYAHMLFEESARALIETARERKATGIVLSTFVLAVTEEIGQDRANDISHIAIVREPMEGDPIIQPLAENVRMFREHAIALAVAYALAEGLDAVQWTVNKRYAWV
;
A
#
# COMPACT_ATOMS: atom_id res chain seq x y z
N MET A 1 -15.68 5.21 12.82
CA MET A 1 -15.97 6.61 13.15
C MET A 1 -15.82 7.41 11.86
N GLN A 2 -16.63 8.45 11.61
CA GLN A 2 -16.53 9.22 10.36
C GLN A 2 -15.25 10.08 10.43
N ALA A 3 -14.42 10.05 9.38
CA ALA A 3 -13.20 10.86 9.33
C ALA A 3 -13.54 12.35 9.51
N PHE A 4 -12.68 13.11 10.19
CA PHE A 4 -12.84 14.56 10.29
C PHE A 4 -12.86 15.18 8.89
N PRO A 5 -13.94 15.88 8.50
CA PRO A 5 -14.00 16.56 7.22
C PRO A 5 -13.16 17.84 7.32
N VAL A 6 -11.94 17.79 6.80
CA VAL A 6 -11.04 18.94 6.77
C VAL A 6 -11.13 19.60 5.41
N HIS A 7 -11.40 20.90 5.37
CA HIS A 7 -11.36 21.63 4.11
C HIS A 7 -9.92 21.90 3.69
N THR A 8 -9.71 21.97 2.38
CA THR A 8 -8.44 22.31 1.76
C THR A 8 -8.15 23.78 2.03
N LEU A 9 -6.92 24.11 2.46
CA LEU A 9 -6.56 25.50 2.75
C LEU A 9 -6.42 26.29 1.45
N SER A 10 -6.84 27.54 1.50
CA SER A 10 -6.81 28.48 0.39
C SER A 10 -5.70 29.52 0.58
N GLU A 11 -5.42 30.27 -0.47
CA GLU A 11 -4.51 31.42 -0.40
C GLU A 11 -5.01 32.49 0.57
N ASN A 12 -6.33 32.66 0.69
CA ASN A 12 -6.94 33.62 1.62
C ASN A 12 -6.70 33.26 3.08
N ASP A 13 -6.64 31.96 3.40
CA ASP A 13 -6.31 31.50 4.75
C ASP A 13 -4.89 31.93 5.12
N LEU A 14 -3.94 31.79 4.18
CA LEU A 14 -2.55 32.20 4.39
C LEU A 14 -2.37 33.72 4.36
N ASP A 15 -3.20 34.46 3.62
CA ASP A 15 -3.23 35.94 3.68
C ASP A 15 -3.55 36.43 5.11
N SER A 16 -4.50 35.77 5.78
CA SER A 16 -4.83 36.08 7.18
C SER A 16 -3.65 35.82 8.13
N VAL A 17 -2.89 34.75 7.90
CA VAL A 17 -1.68 34.41 8.67
C VAL A 17 -0.60 35.49 8.49
N VAL A 18 -0.34 35.90 7.25
CA VAL A 18 0.65 36.95 6.96
C VAL A 18 0.23 38.28 7.58
N THR A 19 -1.05 38.63 7.48
CA THR A 19 -1.60 39.86 8.06
C THR A 19 -1.48 39.85 9.59
N GLU A 20 -1.79 38.73 10.25
CA GLU A 20 -1.62 38.56 11.71
C GLU A 20 -0.14 38.66 12.14
N ALA A 21 0.80 38.24 11.28
CA ALA A 21 2.23 38.44 11.49
C ALA A 21 2.71 39.89 11.26
N GLY A 22 1.83 40.79 10.78
CA GLY A 22 2.13 42.19 10.48
C GLY A 22 2.61 42.44 9.05
N GLY A 23 2.44 41.48 8.15
CA GLY A 23 2.72 41.61 6.72
C GLY A 23 1.51 42.12 5.93
N VAL A 24 1.72 42.35 4.64
CA VAL A 24 0.66 42.78 3.71
C VAL A 24 0.86 42.14 2.33
N ARG A 25 -0.23 42.05 1.55
CA ARG A 25 -0.19 41.77 0.11
C ARG A 25 0.67 42.81 -0.61
N VAL A 26 1.60 42.37 -1.47
CA VAL A 26 2.45 43.29 -2.26
C VAL A 26 1.62 44.04 -3.30
N HIS A 27 0.73 43.31 -3.98
CA HIS A 27 -0.03 43.81 -5.12
C HIS A 27 -1.51 43.49 -4.94
N THR A 28 -2.30 44.45 -4.49
CA THR A 28 -3.75 44.30 -4.29
C THR A 28 -4.54 44.20 -5.61
N ASP A 29 -3.90 44.45 -6.75
CA ASP A 29 -4.45 44.43 -8.10
C ASP A 29 -3.83 43.32 -8.98
N ALA A 30 -3.28 42.27 -8.36
CA ALA A 30 -2.56 41.17 -9.03
C ALA A 30 -3.26 40.63 -10.29
N ASP A 31 -4.58 40.47 -10.27
CA ASP A 31 -5.40 39.95 -11.38
C ASP A 31 -5.40 40.83 -12.64
N ARG A 32 -4.97 42.10 -12.52
CA ARG A 32 -4.97 43.09 -13.62
C ARG A 32 -3.58 43.39 -14.16
N ARG A 33 -2.55 42.79 -13.57
CA ARG A 33 -1.16 43.07 -13.91
C ARG A 33 -0.69 42.22 -15.09
N THR A 34 0.15 42.82 -15.94
CA THR A 34 0.78 42.10 -17.06
C THR A 34 1.92 41.20 -16.58
N ASP A 35 2.67 41.66 -15.57
CA ASP A 35 3.74 40.91 -14.93
C ASP A 35 3.36 40.55 -13.50
N ALA A 36 3.37 39.24 -13.21
CA ALA A 36 3.09 38.70 -11.88
C ALA A 36 4.26 39.01 -10.93
N GLY A 37 3.93 39.53 -9.75
CA GLY A 37 4.87 39.76 -8.65
C GLY A 37 4.69 38.76 -7.52
N ALA A 38 5.47 38.96 -6.45
CA ALA A 38 5.35 38.29 -5.16
C ALA A 38 3.99 38.53 -4.50
N ASP A 39 3.54 37.58 -3.69
CA ASP A 39 2.24 37.66 -3.02
C ASP A 39 2.29 38.59 -1.80
N PHE A 40 3.33 38.48 -0.98
CA PHE A 40 3.41 39.17 0.31
C PHE A 40 4.72 39.92 0.56
N VAL A 41 4.64 40.90 1.45
CA VAL A 41 5.81 41.53 2.10
C VAL A 41 5.62 41.47 3.61
N LEU A 42 6.65 41.01 4.31
CA LEU A 42 6.70 40.98 5.78
C LEU A 42 8.05 41.57 6.23
N GLY A 43 7.98 42.68 6.97
CA GLY A 43 9.17 43.48 7.26
C GLY A 43 9.84 43.96 5.97
N ASN A 44 11.11 43.61 5.78
CA ASN A 44 11.87 43.91 4.56
C ASN A 44 12.00 42.71 3.60
N THR A 45 11.18 41.68 3.77
CA THR A 45 11.27 40.43 2.99
C THR A 45 10.03 40.28 2.12
N ILE A 46 10.23 40.07 0.82
CA ILE A 46 9.15 39.65 -0.08
C ILE A 46 9.00 38.13 -0.06
N ILE A 47 7.76 37.66 -0.10
CA ILE A 47 7.42 36.24 0.00
C ILE A 47 6.52 35.89 -1.18
N GLU A 48 6.92 34.87 -1.93
CA GLU A 48 6.07 34.23 -2.93
C GLU A 48 5.52 32.92 -2.38
N LEU A 49 4.21 32.75 -2.45
CA LEU A 49 3.51 31.55 -2.02
C LEU A 49 3.26 30.60 -3.20
N LYS A 50 3.54 29.32 -2.98
CA LYS A 50 3.22 28.23 -3.91
C LYS A 50 2.51 27.11 -3.18
N MET A 51 1.23 26.93 -3.52
CA MET A 51 0.40 25.83 -3.05
C MET A 51 0.71 24.57 -3.88
N LEU A 52 1.02 23.47 -3.20
CA LEU A 52 1.13 22.13 -3.80
C LEU A 52 -0.17 21.38 -3.54
N ASP A 53 -1.15 21.58 -4.43
CA ASP A 53 -2.49 20.99 -4.31
C ASP A 53 -2.59 19.57 -4.90
N ASP A 54 -1.74 19.27 -5.89
CA ASP A 54 -1.76 18.00 -6.61
C ASP A 54 -0.83 16.95 -5.96
N GLU A 55 -1.34 15.73 -5.79
CA GLU A 55 -0.51 14.57 -5.46
C GLU A 55 0.46 14.28 -6.62
N GLY A 56 1.76 14.43 -6.35
CA GLY A 56 2.80 14.21 -7.35
C GLY A 56 2.69 12.84 -8.00
N PHE A 57 2.45 11.79 -7.22
CA PHE A 57 2.49 10.44 -7.77
C PHE A 57 1.25 10.11 -8.60
N GLY A 58 0.25 11.00 -8.66
CA GLY A 58 -0.95 10.85 -9.49
C GLY A 58 -0.75 11.11 -11.00
N LYS A 59 0.41 11.64 -11.44
CA LYS A 59 0.63 11.94 -12.87
C LYS A 59 1.17 10.72 -13.63
N PRO A 60 0.53 10.27 -14.74
CA PRO A 60 0.91 9.05 -15.47
C PRO A 60 2.37 9.02 -15.94
N GLU A 61 2.91 10.15 -16.40
CA GLU A 61 4.32 10.23 -16.81
C GLU A 61 5.29 9.97 -15.66
N ARG A 62 4.94 10.40 -14.44
CA ARG A 62 5.74 10.17 -13.24
C ARG A 62 5.64 8.72 -12.80
N GLN A 63 4.44 8.15 -12.83
CA GLN A 63 4.19 6.73 -12.55
C GLN A 63 5.02 5.83 -13.44
N LYS A 64 5.08 6.10 -14.76
CA LYS A 64 5.94 5.34 -15.69
C LYS A 64 7.43 5.42 -15.34
N LYS A 65 7.92 6.58 -14.93
CA LYS A 65 9.33 6.76 -14.52
C LYS A 65 9.64 6.02 -13.21
N LEU A 66 8.72 6.05 -12.26
CA LEU A 66 8.84 5.30 -11.00
C LEU A 66 8.77 3.79 -11.26
N ALA A 67 7.84 3.34 -12.10
CA ALA A 67 7.72 1.93 -12.49
C ALA A 67 9.00 1.42 -13.16
N ALA A 68 9.56 2.18 -14.11
CA ALA A 68 10.83 1.82 -14.72
C ALA A 68 11.99 1.79 -13.72
N LEU A 69 12.01 2.70 -12.74
CA LEU A 69 13.08 2.75 -11.74
C LEU A 69 13.03 1.57 -10.76
N PHE A 70 11.83 1.20 -10.30
CA PHE A 70 11.66 0.17 -9.26
C PHE A 70 11.43 -1.23 -9.83
N GLY A 71 10.78 -1.35 -10.99
CA GLY A 71 10.46 -2.64 -11.60
C GLY A 71 11.69 -3.47 -11.94
N ASP A 72 12.81 -2.83 -12.28
CA ASP A 72 14.07 -3.51 -12.59
C ASP A 72 14.71 -4.20 -11.36
N HIS A 73 14.39 -3.77 -10.14
CA HIS A 73 14.94 -4.34 -8.90
C HIS A 73 14.14 -5.54 -8.37
N GLU A 74 12.88 -5.67 -8.79
CA GLU A 74 11.94 -6.66 -8.27
C GLU A 74 11.24 -7.40 -9.44
N PRO A 75 11.99 -8.18 -10.25
CA PRO A 75 11.40 -8.90 -11.37
C PRO A 75 10.35 -9.89 -10.89
N ASP A 76 9.28 -10.03 -11.66
CA ASP A 76 8.16 -10.96 -11.43
C ASP A 76 7.33 -10.72 -10.15
N ARG A 77 7.54 -9.60 -9.43
CA ARG A 77 6.69 -9.20 -8.29
C ARG A 77 5.43 -8.50 -8.80
N PRO A 78 4.21 -8.97 -8.43
CA PRO A 78 2.97 -8.34 -8.86
C PRO A 78 2.67 -7.04 -8.10
N VAL A 79 3.34 -6.82 -6.96
CA VAL A 79 3.27 -5.60 -6.17
C VAL A 79 4.69 -5.17 -5.78
N VAL A 80 5.04 -3.94 -6.14
CA VAL A 80 6.36 -3.35 -5.89
C VAL A 80 6.20 -2.17 -4.92
N VAL A 81 6.99 -2.19 -3.84
CA VAL A 81 6.96 -1.12 -2.84
C VAL A 81 7.93 -0.01 -3.22
N LEU A 82 7.44 1.22 -3.30
CA LEU A 82 8.23 2.42 -3.59
C LEU A 82 8.96 2.87 -2.32
N ASP A 83 9.94 2.07 -1.87
CA ASP A 83 10.83 2.37 -0.76
C ASP A 83 12.18 2.90 -1.28
N PRO A 84 12.47 4.21 -1.17
CA PRO A 84 13.75 4.76 -1.62
C PRO A 84 14.96 4.16 -0.92
N ALA A 85 14.81 3.63 0.30
CA ALA A 85 15.91 3.00 1.04
C ALA A 85 16.32 1.65 0.46
N SER A 86 15.48 1.04 -0.38
CA SER A 86 15.81 -0.20 -1.10
C SER A 86 16.68 0.04 -2.35
N LEU A 87 16.77 1.28 -2.82
CA LEU A 87 17.49 1.65 -4.04
C LEU A 87 18.99 1.87 -3.78
N SER A 88 19.79 1.63 -4.82
CA SER A 88 21.20 2.03 -4.87
C SER A 88 21.37 3.55 -4.76
N ASP A 89 22.54 4.04 -4.34
CA ASP A 89 22.81 5.49 -4.27
C ASP A 89 22.57 6.23 -5.61
N VAL A 90 22.83 5.56 -6.73
CA VAL A 90 22.60 6.11 -8.07
C VAL A 90 21.09 6.23 -8.34
N ASP A 91 20.35 5.17 -8.03
CA ASP A 91 18.90 5.12 -8.26
C ASP A 91 18.13 6.01 -7.31
N GLN A 92 18.60 6.18 -6.07
CA GLN A 92 18.07 7.17 -5.13
C GLN A 92 18.15 8.60 -5.70
N ARG A 93 19.24 8.94 -6.40
CA ARG A 93 19.35 10.25 -7.09
C ARG A 93 18.36 10.36 -8.24
N THR A 94 18.16 9.29 -8.99
CA THR A 94 17.15 9.23 -10.06
C THR A 94 15.74 9.40 -9.50
N TYR A 95 15.41 8.70 -8.41
CA TYR A 95 14.16 8.86 -7.66
C TYR A 95 13.94 10.32 -7.24
N ARG A 96 14.93 10.95 -6.58
CA ARG A 96 14.87 12.37 -6.17
C ARG A 96 14.56 13.30 -7.35
N ARG A 97 15.20 13.10 -8.49
CA ARG A 97 14.93 13.89 -9.72
C ARG A 97 13.51 13.72 -10.25
N ILE A 98 12.91 12.53 -10.11
CA ILE A 98 11.53 12.25 -10.55
C ILE A 98 10.52 13.00 -9.67
N ILE A 99 10.73 13.01 -8.35
CA ILE A 99 9.85 13.69 -7.39
C ILE A 99 10.03 15.21 -7.38
N GLU A 100 11.23 15.72 -7.71
CA GLU A 100 11.57 17.15 -7.79
C GLU A 100 10.80 17.93 -8.88
N GLY A 101 10.23 17.25 -9.87
CA GLY A 101 9.63 17.88 -11.06
C GLY A 101 8.63 19.03 -10.77
N PRO A 102 7.62 18.85 -9.90
CA PRO A 102 6.66 19.90 -9.55
C PRO A 102 7.32 21.07 -8.81
N VAL A 103 8.22 20.74 -7.87
CA VAL A 103 8.97 21.72 -7.07
C VAL A 103 9.85 22.59 -7.96
N LYS A 104 10.49 22.02 -8.98
CA LYS A 104 11.27 22.76 -9.99
C LYS A 104 10.44 23.82 -10.70
N GLN A 105 9.22 23.47 -11.11
CA GLN A 105 8.34 24.43 -11.80
C GLN A 105 7.88 25.54 -10.85
N ALA A 106 7.53 25.20 -9.61
CA ALA A 106 7.15 26.17 -8.58
C ALA A 106 8.31 27.15 -8.28
N ALA A 107 9.52 26.65 -8.03
CA ALA A 107 10.70 27.48 -7.79
C ALA A 107 11.06 28.38 -8.98
N THR A 108 10.93 27.86 -10.22
CA THR A 108 11.22 28.65 -11.43
C THR A 108 10.23 29.82 -11.61
N LYS A 109 8.93 29.60 -11.33
CA LYS A 109 7.91 30.65 -11.37
C LYS A 109 8.14 31.66 -10.27
N ALA A 110 8.35 31.19 -9.04
CA ALA A 110 8.59 32.04 -7.90
C ALA A 110 9.80 32.96 -8.07
N ARG A 111 10.90 32.44 -8.62
CA ARG A 111 12.07 33.24 -8.98
C ARG A 111 11.72 34.45 -9.86
N LYS A 112 10.86 34.27 -10.87
CA LYS A 112 10.48 35.38 -11.77
C LYS A 112 9.68 36.44 -11.01
N GLN A 113 8.72 36.02 -10.22
CA GLN A 113 7.84 36.89 -9.43
C GLN A 113 8.62 37.67 -8.37
N LEU A 114 9.53 37.00 -7.65
CA LEU A 114 10.39 37.64 -6.65
C LEU A 114 11.35 38.66 -7.30
N ASN A 115 11.96 38.34 -8.44
CA ASN A 115 12.82 39.29 -9.16
C ASN A 115 12.06 40.53 -9.64
N GLN A 116 10.83 40.35 -10.12
CA GLN A 116 9.97 41.45 -10.53
C GLN A 116 9.66 42.35 -9.33
N SER A 117 9.18 41.77 -8.21
CA SER A 117 8.85 42.56 -7.02
C SER A 117 10.05 43.22 -6.34
N ARG A 118 11.26 42.63 -6.39
CA ARG A 118 12.49 43.32 -5.94
C ARG A 118 12.77 44.60 -6.72
N THR A 119 12.44 44.61 -8.01
CA THR A 119 12.63 45.80 -8.86
C THR A 119 11.64 46.89 -8.49
N GLU A 120 10.41 46.51 -8.12
CA GLU A 120 9.34 47.43 -7.72
C GLU A 120 9.47 47.91 -6.27
N LEU A 121 10.06 47.09 -5.39
CA LEU A 121 10.26 47.36 -3.97
C LEU A 121 11.75 47.34 -3.60
N PRO A 122 12.53 48.36 -4.01
CA PRO A 122 13.99 48.39 -3.80
C PRO A 122 14.41 48.48 -2.33
N THR A 123 13.48 48.80 -1.41
CA THR A 123 13.74 48.82 0.03
C THR A 123 13.74 47.43 0.67
N THR A 124 13.32 46.40 -0.06
CA THR A 124 13.29 45.02 0.42
C THR A 124 14.69 44.40 0.34
N THR A 125 15.07 43.65 1.37
CA THR A 125 16.40 43.08 1.54
C THR A 125 16.43 41.56 1.42
N GLY A 126 15.27 40.91 1.40
CA GLY A 126 15.14 39.45 1.34
C GLY A 126 14.05 38.99 0.38
N SER A 127 14.23 37.80 -0.19
CA SER A 127 13.27 37.10 -1.03
C SER A 127 13.13 35.66 -0.58
N VAL A 128 11.91 35.28 -0.21
CA VAL A 128 11.59 33.97 0.34
C VAL A 128 10.55 33.29 -0.54
N LEU A 129 10.75 32.00 -0.80
CA LEU A 129 9.73 31.14 -1.38
C LEU A 129 9.03 30.37 -0.26
N TRP A 130 7.72 30.57 -0.11
CA TRP A 130 6.88 29.79 0.76
C TRP A 130 6.15 28.70 -0.02
N VAL A 131 6.49 27.44 0.23
CA VAL A 131 5.79 26.26 -0.31
C VAL A 131 4.82 25.74 0.74
N PHE A 132 3.53 25.69 0.38
CA PHE A 132 2.48 25.14 1.22
C PHE A 132 2.06 23.76 0.70
N ASN A 133 2.24 22.72 1.51
CA ASN A 133 1.81 21.36 1.17
C ASN A 133 0.33 21.16 1.48
N ASN A 134 -0.50 21.28 0.45
CA ASN A 134 -1.95 21.15 0.59
C ASN A 134 -2.44 19.73 0.29
N GLY A 135 -1.80 19.03 -0.66
CA GLY A 135 -2.19 17.70 -1.13
C GLY A 135 -1.04 16.78 -1.61
N TYR A 136 0.23 17.18 -1.46
CA TYR A 136 1.38 16.35 -1.81
C TYR A 136 1.74 15.43 -0.64
N THR A 137 1.00 14.34 -0.49
CA THR A 137 1.12 13.42 0.65
C THR A 137 2.26 12.41 0.53
N ALA A 138 2.84 12.27 -0.67
CA ALA A 138 3.97 11.37 -0.90
C ALA A 138 5.25 11.70 -0.10
N LEU A 139 5.39 12.94 0.38
CA LEU A 139 6.57 13.42 1.12
C LEU A 139 6.14 14.02 2.45
N ASP A 140 6.88 13.69 3.51
CA ASP A 140 6.81 14.42 4.77
C ASP A 140 7.39 15.84 4.63
N ASN A 141 7.20 16.66 5.67
CA ASN A 141 7.64 18.06 5.65
C ASN A 141 9.14 18.20 5.46
N ASP A 142 9.93 17.37 6.14
CA ASP A 142 11.39 17.48 6.12
C ASP A 142 11.95 17.10 4.76
N THR A 143 11.45 16.01 4.18
CA THR A 143 11.82 15.57 2.82
C THR A 143 11.39 16.62 1.79
N LEU A 144 10.21 17.23 1.93
CA LEU A 144 9.78 18.31 1.04
C LEU A 144 10.69 19.54 1.20
N ALA A 145 11.03 19.94 2.42
CA ALA A 145 11.94 21.04 2.70
C ALA A 145 13.33 20.81 2.09
N GLU A 146 13.88 19.61 2.21
CA GLU A 146 15.14 19.23 1.56
C GLU A 146 15.06 19.34 0.04
N VAL A 147 14.00 18.80 -0.56
CA VAL A 147 13.79 18.81 -2.01
C VAL A 147 13.67 20.25 -2.53
N VAL A 148 12.87 21.09 -1.86
CA VAL A 148 12.72 22.51 -2.22
C VAL A 148 14.04 23.26 -2.04
N ALA A 149 14.75 23.06 -0.92
CA ALA A 149 16.00 23.75 -0.64
C ALA A 149 17.08 23.39 -1.66
N ASN A 150 17.24 22.09 -1.96
CA ASN A 150 18.19 21.63 -2.96
C ASN A 150 17.88 22.18 -4.34
N ARG A 151 16.60 22.25 -4.71
CA ARG A 151 16.18 22.81 -6.00
C ARG A 151 16.46 24.30 -6.10
N VAL A 152 16.12 25.07 -5.07
CA VAL A 152 16.38 26.51 -5.04
C VAL A 152 17.87 26.80 -5.11
N ARG A 153 18.71 26.10 -4.33
CA ARG A 153 20.18 26.23 -4.36
C ARG A 153 20.79 26.00 -5.75
N GLN A 154 20.22 25.07 -6.52
CA GLN A 154 20.70 24.75 -7.87
C GLN A 154 20.19 25.70 -8.95
N ASP A 155 18.98 26.24 -8.80
CA ASP A 155 18.30 26.96 -9.88
C ASP A 155 18.40 28.48 -9.78
N THR A 156 18.70 29.02 -8.61
CA THR A 156 18.67 30.46 -8.42
C THR A 156 19.52 30.95 -7.27
N SER A 157 20.10 32.14 -7.45
CA SER A 157 20.77 32.90 -6.40
C SER A 157 19.91 34.03 -5.82
N SER A 158 18.70 34.23 -6.36
CA SER A 158 17.82 35.36 -6.00
C SER A 158 16.80 35.05 -4.90
N ILE A 159 16.79 33.82 -4.39
CA ILE A 159 15.96 33.40 -3.26
C ILE A 159 16.89 33.13 -2.09
N GLU A 160 16.74 33.89 -1.02
CA GLU A 160 17.60 33.83 0.15
C GLU A 160 17.15 32.78 1.18
N GLY A 161 15.87 32.41 1.19
CA GLY A 161 15.32 31.42 2.10
C GLY A 161 14.08 30.75 1.55
N ILE A 162 13.70 29.61 2.15
CA ILE A 162 12.43 28.95 1.87
C ILE A 162 11.65 28.74 3.16
N ILE A 163 10.34 28.77 3.05
CA ILE A 163 9.43 28.30 4.08
C ILE A 163 8.72 27.08 3.51
N VAL A 164 8.66 25.99 4.27
CA VAL A 164 7.79 24.86 3.97
C VAL A 164 6.84 24.68 5.12
N SER A 165 5.55 24.68 4.80
CA SER A 165 4.50 24.44 5.77
C SER A 165 3.39 23.57 5.20
N GLY A 166 2.55 23.02 6.07
CA GLY A 166 1.43 22.18 5.65
C GLY A 166 0.63 21.66 6.83
N CYS A 167 -0.53 21.09 6.52
CA CYS A 167 -1.36 20.34 7.46
C CYS A 167 -1.37 18.87 7.03
N TYR A 168 -0.73 18.00 7.80
CA TYR A 168 -0.66 16.56 7.54
C TYR A 168 -1.66 15.86 8.44
N TYR A 169 -2.73 15.33 7.83
CA TYR A 169 -3.77 14.61 8.54
C TYR A 169 -3.53 13.11 8.40
N HIS A 170 -3.30 12.42 9.50
CA HIS A 170 -3.20 10.97 9.54
C HIS A 170 -4.30 10.40 10.43
N SER A 171 -4.87 9.26 10.05
CA SER A 171 -5.87 8.57 10.86
C SER A 171 -5.90 7.09 10.53
N ASP A 172 -6.24 6.28 11.54
CA ASP A 172 -6.56 4.85 11.40
C ASP A 172 -8.05 4.56 11.66
N GLY A 173 -8.88 5.62 11.74
CA GLY A 173 -10.30 5.54 12.04
C GLY A 173 -10.66 5.60 13.54
N PHE A 174 -9.68 5.40 14.44
CA PHE A 174 -9.83 5.62 15.88
C PHE A 174 -9.04 6.86 16.32
N ASP A 175 -7.74 6.88 16.04
CA ASP A 175 -6.86 8.02 16.28
C ASP A 175 -6.85 8.95 15.07
N SER A 176 -6.76 10.25 15.34
CA SER A 176 -6.59 11.29 14.32
C SER A 176 -5.50 12.24 14.76
N ILE A 177 -4.47 12.37 13.93
CA ILE A 177 -3.29 13.18 14.20
C ILE A 177 -3.18 14.23 13.10
N PHE A 178 -3.16 15.49 13.53
CA PHE A 178 -2.96 16.65 12.66
C PHE A 178 -1.62 17.28 12.97
N LEU A 179 -0.69 17.24 12.01
CA LEU A 179 0.62 17.87 12.13
C LEU A 179 0.64 19.16 11.32
N TRP A 180 0.72 20.28 12.03
CA TRP A 180 0.83 21.62 11.45
C TRP A 180 2.29 22.04 11.49
N ASN A 181 3.03 21.72 10.44
CA ASN A 181 4.44 22.08 10.35
C ASN A 181 4.60 23.41 9.64
N CYS A 182 5.51 24.25 10.12
CA CYS A 182 5.96 25.46 9.45
C CYS A 182 7.44 25.68 9.77
N SER A 183 8.28 25.56 8.75
CA SER A 183 9.73 25.49 8.89
C SER A 183 10.41 26.43 7.90
N TYR A 184 11.45 27.12 8.36
CA TYR A 184 12.29 27.98 7.54
C TYR A 184 13.65 27.33 7.30
N VAL A 185 14.08 27.29 6.05
CA VAL A 185 15.42 26.83 5.68
C VAL A 185 16.16 27.98 4.99
N PRO A 186 17.24 28.51 5.59
CA PRO A 186 18.07 29.49 4.93
C PRO A 186 18.79 28.84 3.73
N ILE A 187 18.69 29.48 2.57
CA ILE A 187 19.44 29.09 1.37
C ILE A 187 20.78 29.80 1.36
N ARG A 188 20.76 31.07 1.77
CA ARG A 188 21.93 31.93 1.95
C ARG A 188 22.15 32.19 3.43
N LEU A 189 23.25 31.65 3.96
CA LEU A 189 23.58 31.76 5.39
C LEU A 189 23.85 33.20 5.85
N ASP A 190 24.18 34.09 4.91
CA ASP A 190 24.40 35.52 5.16
C ASP A 190 23.10 36.33 5.21
N HIS A 191 21.96 35.72 4.89
CA HIS A 191 20.65 36.33 5.01
C HIS A 191 19.89 35.73 6.20
N VAL A 192 19.33 36.61 7.02
CA VAL A 192 18.43 36.24 8.12
C VAL A 192 17.05 36.75 7.75
N PHE A 193 16.02 35.98 8.06
CA PHE A 193 14.63 36.42 7.99
C PHE A 193 14.07 36.59 9.42
N PRO A 194 14.26 37.76 10.07
CA PRO A 194 13.92 37.95 11.48
C PRO A 194 12.44 37.81 11.79
N GLU A 195 11.58 38.09 10.81
CA GLU A 195 10.14 38.04 10.99
C GLU A 195 9.56 36.62 10.89
N PHE A 196 10.38 35.59 10.62
CA PHE A 196 9.91 34.21 10.52
C PHE A 196 9.24 33.73 11.82
N ASP A 197 9.81 34.04 12.99
CA ASP A 197 9.24 33.60 14.28
C ASP A 197 7.81 34.13 14.48
N LYS A 198 7.56 35.38 14.07
CA LYS A 198 6.21 35.99 14.12
C LYS A 198 5.26 35.32 13.13
N LEU A 199 5.74 35.01 11.92
CA LEU A 199 4.97 34.30 10.92
C LEU A 199 4.62 32.87 11.38
N GLN A 200 5.57 32.18 12.02
CA GLN A 200 5.36 30.86 12.58
C GLN A 200 4.34 30.90 13.73
N GLU A 201 4.45 31.88 14.63
CA GLU A 201 3.48 32.09 15.72
C GLU A 201 2.07 32.36 15.18
N ALA A 202 1.94 33.25 14.19
CA ALA A 202 0.66 33.51 13.52
C ALA A 202 0.08 32.26 12.84
N PHE A 203 0.94 31.46 12.19
CA PHE A 203 0.52 30.19 11.58
C PHE A 203 0.02 29.18 12.61
N MET A 204 0.68 29.07 13.77
CA MET A 204 0.21 28.20 14.86
C MET A 204 -1.08 28.73 15.51
N GLY A 205 -1.21 30.05 15.62
CA GLY A 205 -2.46 30.69 16.05
C GLY A 205 -3.62 30.36 15.10
N PHE A 206 -3.38 30.44 13.80
CA PHE A 206 -4.34 29.99 12.78
C PHE A 206 -4.66 28.50 12.90
N ALA A 207 -3.64 27.63 13.01
CA ALA A 207 -3.83 26.19 13.16
C ALA A 207 -4.72 25.84 14.37
N ASN A 208 -4.52 26.51 15.51
CA ASN A 208 -5.35 26.32 16.70
C ASN A 208 -6.81 26.75 16.48
N LYS A 209 -7.03 27.92 15.87
CA LYS A 209 -8.38 28.40 15.52
C LYS A 209 -9.07 27.43 14.54
N PHE A 210 -8.34 26.98 13.53
CA PHE A 210 -8.78 26.03 12.54
C PHE A 210 -9.17 24.68 13.18
N MET A 211 -8.30 24.08 13.98
CA MET A 211 -8.58 22.79 14.63
C MET A 211 -9.72 22.89 15.65
N THR A 212 -9.84 24.02 16.35
CA THR A 212 -11.01 24.30 17.19
C THR A 212 -12.28 24.24 16.35
N SER A 213 -12.32 24.91 15.20
CA SER A 213 -13.47 24.89 14.30
C SER A 213 -13.82 23.48 13.79
N VAL A 214 -12.81 22.69 13.40
CA VAL A 214 -13.00 21.30 12.93
C VAL A 214 -13.64 20.41 14.01
N VAL A 215 -13.31 20.63 15.28
CA VAL A 215 -13.84 19.85 16.40
C VAL A 215 -15.22 20.35 16.85
N THR A 216 -15.44 21.67 16.88
CA THR A 216 -16.67 22.26 17.43
C THR A 216 -17.80 22.39 16.40
N ASP A 217 -17.46 22.57 15.13
CA ASP A 217 -18.42 22.73 14.02
C ASP A 217 -17.87 22.10 12.73
N PRO A 218 -17.83 20.75 12.66
CA PRO A 218 -17.28 20.05 11.51
C PRO A 218 -18.09 20.36 10.24
N GLN A 219 -17.50 21.13 9.34
CA GLN A 219 -18.12 21.45 8.05
C GLN A 219 -18.23 20.19 7.18
N SER A 220 -19.40 19.97 6.59
CA SER A 220 -19.71 18.74 5.84
C SER A 220 -19.07 18.65 4.45
N ASP A 221 -18.38 19.71 4.00
CA ASP A 221 -17.79 19.83 2.67
C ASP A 221 -16.27 19.60 2.64
N GLY A 222 -15.66 19.26 3.78
CA GLY A 222 -14.23 18.98 3.88
C GLY A 222 -13.77 17.87 2.93
N ARG A 223 -12.86 18.20 2.01
CA ARG A 223 -12.35 17.29 0.96
C ARG A 223 -11.00 16.65 1.30
N LYS A 224 -10.28 17.18 2.29
CA LYS A 224 -8.98 16.67 2.70
C LYS A 224 -9.18 15.44 3.59
N LEU A 225 -8.76 14.30 3.07
CA LEU A 225 -8.81 13.03 3.78
C LEU A 225 -7.49 12.76 4.49
N ALA A 226 -7.50 11.77 5.39
CA ALA A 226 -6.29 11.26 5.99
C ALA A 226 -5.33 10.75 4.89
N VAL A 227 -4.02 10.88 5.13
CA VAL A 227 -2.97 10.36 4.26
C VAL A 227 -3.18 8.86 4.08
N ARG A 228 -3.24 8.44 2.82
CA ARG A 228 -3.41 7.05 2.41
C ARG A 228 -2.21 6.57 1.60
N ASP A 229 -2.12 5.26 1.44
CA ASP A 229 -1.23 4.67 0.46
C ASP A 229 -1.46 5.29 -0.91
N ILE A 230 -0.36 5.56 -1.61
CA ILE A 230 -0.42 5.93 -3.02
C ILE A 230 -0.25 4.65 -3.83
N VAL A 231 -1.25 4.33 -4.63
CA VAL A 231 -1.30 3.11 -5.43
C VAL A 231 -1.53 3.46 -6.90
N PHE A 232 -0.78 2.82 -7.79
CA PHE A 232 -1.00 2.87 -9.23
C PHE A 232 -0.56 1.56 -9.90
N ASP A 233 -1.11 1.26 -11.07
CA ASP A 233 -0.78 0.05 -11.84
C ASP A 233 -0.09 0.45 -13.16
N VAL A 234 1.03 -0.20 -13.50
CA VAL A 234 1.74 -0.04 -14.78
C VAL A 234 2.07 -1.42 -15.32
N ASP A 235 1.66 -1.70 -16.55
CA ASP A 235 1.92 -2.96 -17.26
C ASP A 235 1.53 -4.23 -16.47
N GLY A 236 0.45 -4.14 -15.70
CA GLY A 236 -0.08 -5.25 -14.88
C GLY A 236 0.61 -5.42 -13.52
N VAL A 237 1.62 -4.62 -13.20
CA VAL A 237 2.28 -4.57 -11.89
C VAL A 237 1.74 -3.41 -11.07
N ARG A 238 1.44 -3.68 -9.81
CA ARG A 238 1.00 -2.66 -8.85
C ARG A 238 2.19 -2.03 -8.15
N TYR A 239 2.20 -0.72 -8.05
CA TYR A 239 3.20 0.04 -7.30
C TYR A 239 2.53 0.72 -6.11
N VAL A 240 3.13 0.57 -4.93
CA VAL A 240 2.58 1.09 -3.68
C VAL A 240 3.64 1.91 -2.98
N ARG A 241 3.32 3.18 -2.66
CA ARG A 241 4.04 3.95 -1.65
C ARG A 241 3.17 3.91 -0.38
N PRO A 242 3.55 3.11 0.63
CA PRO A 242 2.80 3.07 1.88
C PRO A 242 2.73 4.45 2.52
N ALA A 243 1.60 4.75 3.16
CA ALA A 243 1.48 5.93 4.01
C ALA A 243 2.56 5.90 5.10
N THR A 244 3.08 7.09 5.46
CA THR A 244 4.03 7.21 6.57
C THR A 244 3.40 6.63 7.86
N VAL A 245 4.16 5.77 8.54
CA VAL A 245 3.71 5.09 9.76
C VAL A 245 3.43 6.11 10.86
N LEU A 246 2.32 5.90 11.57
CA LEU A 246 1.88 6.74 12.68
C LEU A 246 2.70 6.44 13.95
N GLY A 247 3.88 7.02 14.07
CA GLY A 247 4.68 6.96 15.30
C GLY A 247 4.91 5.53 15.80
N SER A 248 4.52 5.24 17.04
CA SER A 248 4.61 3.90 17.65
C SER A 248 3.41 3.01 17.29
N PRO A 249 3.56 1.66 17.36
CA PRO A 249 2.43 0.74 17.21
C PRO A 249 1.26 1.12 18.10
N SER A 250 0.04 0.95 17.60
CA SER A 250 -1.17 1.26 18.36
C SER A 250 -1.34 0.34 19.58
N GLU A 251 -1.54 0.91 20.76
CA GLU A 251 -1.92 0.14 21.96
C GLU A 251 -3.37 -0.37 21.90
N PHE A 252 -4.23 0.31 21.13
CA PHE A 252 -5.63 -0.08 20.94
C PHE A 252 -5.75 -1.26 19.98
N TYR A 253 -5.01 -1.21 18.87
CA TYR A 253 -5.01 -2.27 17.86
C TYR A 253 -3.88 -3.28 18.10
N VAL A 254 -4.04 -4.12 19.12
CA VAL A 254 -3.04 -5.13 19.57
C VAL A 254 -2.55 -6.08 18.48
N ASN A 255 -3.33 -6.29 17.41
CA ASN A 255 -3.00 -7.19 16.30
C ASN A 255 -2.60 -6.45 15.00
N GLY A 256 -2.39 -5.12 15.07
CA GLY A 256 -2.19 -4.26 13.91
C GLY A 256 -3.45 -3.45 13.57
N ARG A 257 -3.24 -2.25 13.02
CA ARG A 257 -4.32 -1.31 12.69
C ARG A 257 -5.25 -1.88 11.61
N PRO A 258 -6.53 -1.46 11.56
CA PRO A 258 -7.46 -1.90 10.53
C PRO A 258 -6.94 -1.57 9.13
N ARG A 259 -7.15 -2.49 8.20
CA ARG A 259 -6.76 -2.35 6.79
C ARG A 259 -7.99 -2.51 5.91
N ASP A 260 -8.07 -1.67 4.88
CA ASP A 260 -9.07 -1.78 3.84
C ASP A 260 -8.92 -3.12 3.08
N ASN A 261 -10.00 -3.58 2.46
CA ASN A 261 -9.98 -4.74 1.57
C ASN A 261 -10.59 -4.36 0.22
N SER A 262 -9.78 -3.76 -0.67
CA SER A 262 -10.23 -3.41 -2.02
C SER A 262 -10.14 -4.58 -3.02
N SER A 263 -9.76 -5.78 -2.57
CA SER A 263 -9.58 -6.93 -3.46
C SER A 263 -10.88 -7.44 -4.09
N GLY A 264 -12.04 -7.06 -3.52
CA GLY A 264 -13.35 -7.60 -3.91
C GLY A 264 -13.60 -9.02 -3.41
N ILE A 265 -12.69 -9.59 -2.61
CA ILE A 265 -12.81 -10.93 -2.05
C ILE A 265 -13.60 -10.87 -0.74
N GLU A 266 -14.85 -11.34 -0.78
CA GLU A 266 -15.72 -11.52 0.39
C GLU A 266 -15.70 -12.96 0.93
N HIS A 267 -15.40 -13.93 0.06
CA HIS A 267 -15.29 -15.35 0.38
C HIS A 267 -13.99 -15.91 -0.18
N CYS A 268 -13.44 -16.95 0.46
CA CYS A 268 -12.21 -17.57 -0.02
C CYS A 268 -12.36 -18.01 -1.49
N PRO A 269 -11.51 -17.51 -2.40
CA PRO A 269 -11.51 -17.97 -3.78
C PRO A 269 -11.17 -19.47 -3.88
N PRO A 270 -11.49 -20.14 -5.01
CA PRO A 270 -11.09 -21.53 -5.20
C PRO A 270 -9.56 -21.69 -5.19
N VAL A 271 -9.06 -22.51 -4.25
CA VAL A 271 -7.63 -22.76 -4.00
C VAL A 271 -7.13 -24.14 -4.45
N ALA A 272 -7.97 -24.99 -5.03
CA ALA A 272 -7.61 -26.35 -5.41
C ALA A 272 -8.36 -26.85 -6.63
N LEU A 273 -7.72 -27.74 -7.40
CA LEU A 273 -8.38 -28.67 -8.31
C LEU A 273 -8.55 -30.00 -7.58
N ILE A 274 -9.77 -30.47 -7.39
CA ILE A 274 -10.03 -31.68 -6.61
C ILE A 274 -10.36 -32.83 -7.56
N VAL A 275 -9.70 -33.97 -7.36
CA VAL A 275 -10.01 -35.22 -8.05
C VAL A 275 -10.19 -36.36 -7.03
N PRO A 276 -11.18 -37.24 -7.22
CA PRO A 276 -11.24 -38.49 -6.47
C PRO A 276 -9.95 -39.30 -6.70
N LYS A 277 -9.37 -39.84 -5.64
CA LYS A 277 -8.26 -40.78 -5.71
C LYS A 277 -8.85 -42.18 -5.63
N LEU A 278 -8.75 -42.89 -6.75
CA LEU A 278 -9.25 -44.24 -6.91
C LEU A 278 -8.09 -45.14 -7.32
N ASP A 279 -7.82 -46.16 -6.52
CA ASP A 279 -7.07 -47.31 -7.00
C ASP A 279 -7.93 -48.15 -7.97
N GLN A 280 -7.35 -49.20 -8.53
CA GLN A 280 -8.04 -50.03 -9.51
C GLN A 280 -9.29 -50.73 -8.93
N ALA A 281 -9.26 -51.12 -7.66
CA ALA A 281 -10.37 -51.81 -7.01
C ALA A 281 -11.51 -50.84 -6.68
N ALA A 282 -11.18 -49.67 -6.14
CA ALA A 282 -12.12 -48.59 -5.88
C ALA A 282 -12.75 -48.09 -7.18
N PHE A 283 -11.96 -47.97 -8.25
CA PHE A 283 -12.46 -47.62 -9.58
C PHE A 283 -13.50 -48.63 -10.06
N ALA A 284 -13.21 -49.93 -10.00
CA ALA A 284 -14.15 -50.97 -10.41
C ALA A 284 -15.47 -50.91 -9.63
N ALA A 285 -15.39 -50.74 -8.30
CA ALA A 285 -16.57 -50.61 -7.45
C ALA A 285 -17.41 -49.36 -7.76
N VAL A 286 -16.74 -48.24 -8.07
CA VAL A 286 -17.42 -47.01 -8.50
C VAL A 286 -18.10 -47.23 -9.85
N THR A 287 -17.41 -47.80 -10.84
CA THR A 287 -17.97 -48.01 -12.18
C THR A 287 -19.15 -48.96 -12.18
N ASP A 288 -19.15 -49.99 -11.33
CA ASP A 288 -20.26 -50.93 -11.19
C ASP A 288 -21.52 -50.25 -10.61
N ALA A 289 -21.35 -49.20 -9.80
CA ALA A 289 -22.45 -48.51 -9.15
C ALA A 289 -22.97 -47.28 -9.95
N VAL A 290 -22.17 -46.75 -10.87
CA VAL A 290 -22.53 -45.55 -11.64
C VAL A 290 -23.59 -45.86 -12.69
N THR A 291 -24.67 -45.07 -12.71
CA THR A 291 -25.82 -45.28 -13.59
C THR A 291 -25.66 -44.70 -15.00
N SER A 292 -24.66 -43.84 -15.25
CA SER A 292 -24.43 -43.21 -16.56
C SER A 292 -22.98 -43.34 -17.06
N ALA A 293 -22.84 -43.68 -18.35
CA ALA A 293 -21.55 -43.90 -18.99
C ALA A 293 -20.82 -42.58 -19.30
N ALA A 294 -20.14 -42.01 -18.30
CA ALA A 294 -19.19 -40.93 -18.53
C ALA A 294 -17.92 -41.50 -19.18
N THR A 295 -17.42 -40.87 -20.25
CA THR A 295 -16.23 -41.35 -20.99
C THR A 295 -15.00 -41.53 -20.11
N VAL A 296 -14.85 -40.70 -19.08
CA VAL A 296 -13.72 -40.76 -18.12
C VAL A 296 -13.78 -41.97 -17.17
N LEU A 297 -14.95 -42.61 -17.04
CA LEU A 297 -15.17 -43.82 -16.25
C LEU A 297 -15.25 -45.08 -17.13
N ALA A 298 -14.94 -44.99 -18.43
CA ALA A 298 -15.01 -46.13 -19.35
C ALA A 298 -13.96 -47.20 -19.07
N SER A 299 -12.77 -46.81 -18.60
CA SER A 299 -11.70 -47.71 -18.19
C SER A 299 -10.76 -47.05 -17.18
N TYR A 300 -10.03 -47.85 -16.40
CA TYR A 300 -9.04 -47.31 -15.46
C TYR A 300 -7.94 -46.49 -16.16
N PRO A 301 -7.45 -46.88 -17.36
CA PRO A 301 -6.57 -45.99 -18.15
C PRO A 301 -7.22 -44.67 -18.60
N ASP A 302 -8.52 -44.63 -18.90
CA ASP A 302 -9.22 -43.36 -19.17
C ASP A 302 -9.25 -42.46 -17.93
N TRP A 303 -9.48 -43.05 -16.75
CA TRP A 303 -9.44 -42.35 -15.48
C TRP A 303 -8.06 -41.78 -15.17
N GLN A 304 -6.99 -42.57 -15.33
CA GLN A 304 -5.62 -42.09 -15.15
C GLN A 304 -5.27 -40.94 -16.10
N ARG A 305 -5.76 -40.99 -17.36
CA ARG A 305 -5.61 -39.88 -18.31
C ARG A 305 -6.37 -38.63 -17.85
N HIS A 306 -7.56 -38.79 -17.28
CA HIS A 306 -8.32 -37.68 -16.70
C HIS A 306 -7.56 -37.02 -15.54
N VAL A 307 -7.02 -37.82 -14.60
CA VAL A 307 -6.20 -37.33 -13.48
C VAL A 307 -4.93 -36.63 -13.98
N ALA A 308 -4.23 -37.21 -14.96
CA ALA A 308 -3.05 -36.58 -15.57
C ALA A 308 -3.39 -35.25 -16.26
N SER A 309 -4.55 -35.16 -16.92
CA SER A 309 -5.02 -33.91 -17.51
C SER A 309 -5.36 -32.86 -16.44
N ALA A 310 -5.91 -33.26 -15.29
CA ALA A 310 -6.16 -32.36 -14.18
C ALA A 310 -4.84 -31.87 -13.55
N ALA A 311 -3.84 -32.75 -13.42
CA ALA A 311 -2.50 -32.38 -12.96
C ALA A 311 -1.83 -31.37 -13.90
N ALA A 312 -1.96 -31.57 -15.22
CA ALA A 312 -1.45 -30.62 -16.21
C ALA A 312 -2.17 -29.25 -16.21
N ALA A 313 -3.40 -29.20 -15.68
CA ALA A 313 -4.18 -27.97 -15.54
C ALA A 313 -3.94 -27.26 -14.19
N ALA A 314 -3.22 -27.88 -13.26
CA ALA A 314 -2.92 -27.29 -11.96
C ALA A 314 -2.04 -26.05 -12.11
N THR A 315 -2.27 -25.07 -11.25
CA THR A 315 -1.48 -23.84 -11.18
C THR A 315 -0.92 -23.67 -9.77
N PRO A 316 0.07 -22.78 -9.55
CA PRO A 316 0.55 -22.48 -8.20
C PRO A 316 -0.53 -21.97 -7.23
N THR A 317 -1.66 -21.48 -7.74
CA THR A 317 -2.80 -21.02 -6.94
C THR A 317 -3.95 -22.02 -6.87
N LYS A 318 -3.84 -23.14 -7.60
CA LYS A 318 -4.83 -24.22 -7.65
C LYS A 318 -4.10 -25.55 -7.83
N PRO A 319 -3.35 -26.02 -6.82
CA PRO A 319 -2.76 -27.35 -6.84
C PRO A 319 -3.82 -28.44 -7.05
N LEU A 320 -3.40 -29.55 -7.66
CA LEU A 320 -4.23 -30.75 -7.72
C LEU A 320 -4.22 -31.44 -6.35
N VAL A 321 -5.40 -31.67 -5.79
CA VAL A 321 -5.58 -32.42 -4.54
C VAL A 321 -6.36 -33.69 -4.85
N ALA A 322 -5.70 -34.83 -4.68
CA ALA A 322 -6.29 -36.15 -4.89
C ALA A 322 -6.88 -36.66 -3.56
N ILE A 323 -8.20 -36.79 -3.48
CA ILE A 323 -8.93 -37.14 -2.25
C ILE A 323 -9.28 -38.61 -2.23
N ASP A 324 -8.79 -39.35 -1.24
CA ASP A 324 -9.11 -40.77 -1.08
C ASP A 324 -10.63 -40.96 -0.89
N VAL A 325 -11.27 -41.64 -1.85
CA VAL A 325 -12.70 -41.94 -1.82
C VAL A 325 -12.91 -43.42 -1.57
N ILE A 326 -13.63 -43.73 -0.49
CA ILE A 326 -14.08 -45.08 -0.18
C ILE A 326 -15.43 -45.31 -0.88
N PRO A 327 -15.55 -46.24 -1.85
CA PRO A 327 -16.78 -46.39 -2.64
C PRO A 327 -18.03 -46.65 -1.80
N GLY A 328 -17.92 -47.47 -0.75
CA GLY A 328 -19.04 -47.74 0.17
C GLY A 328 -19.55 -46.47 0.86
N ALA A 329 -18.64 -45.66 1.42
CA ALA A 329 -19.01 -44.42 2.10
C ALA A 329 -19.60 -43.38 1.14
N TRP A 330 -19.10 -43.31 -0.09
CA TRP A 330 -19.69 -42.49 -1.15
C TRP A 330 -21.13 -42.93 -1.50
N LEU A 331 -21.38 -44.22 -1.63
CA LEU A 331 -22.73 -44.74 -1.90
C LEU A 331 -23.70 -44.50 -0.75
N ASP A 332 -23.22 -44.61 0.48
CA ASP A 332 -23.99 -44.27 1.69
C ASP A 332 -24.38 -42.79 1.66
N TRP A 333 -23.41 -41.91 1.38
CA TRP A 333 -23.65 -40.48 1.22
C TRP A 333 -24.64 -40.16 0.09
N CYS A 334 -24.56 -40.84 -1.05
CA CYS A 334 -25.53 -40.68 -2.15
C CYS A 334 -26.96 -41.01 -1.70
N ARG A 335 -27.13 -42.07 -0.90
CA ARG A 335 -28.43 -42.47 -0.34
C ARG A 335 -28.94 -41.46 0.67
N GLU A 336 -28.08 -40.96 1.55
CA GLU A 336 -28.43 -39.98 2.58
C GLU A 336 -28.82 -38.62 1.99
N THR A 337 -28.12 -38.19 0.94
CA THR A 337 -28.34 -36.90 0.26
C THR A 337 -29.35 -36.99 -0.90
N ASN A 338 -29.88 -38.19 -1.16
CA ASN A 338 -30.85 -38.47 -2.23
C ASN A 338 -30.35 -38.01 -3.62
N VAL A 339 -29.10 -38.32 -3.94
CA VAL A 339 -28.48 -38.07 -5.26
C VAL A 339 -28.13 -39.38 -5.95
N GLU A 340 -28.21 -39.39 -7.28
CA GLU A 340 -27.86 -40.58 -8.07
C GLU A 340 -26.35 -40.82 -8.10
N PRO A 341 -25.88 -42.08 -7.95
CA PRO A 341 -24.47 -42.44 -8.13
C PRO A 341 -24.01 -42.19 -9.58
N ASN A 342 -23.27 -41.11 -9.76
CA ASN A 342 -22.66 -40.70 -11.02
C ASN A 342 -21.37 -39.89 -10.78
N LEU A 343 -20.64 -39.55 -11.85
CA LEU A 343 -19.40 -38.77 -11.75
C LEU A 343 -19.58 -37.44 -11.00
N LYS A 344 -20.72 -36.76 -11.18
CA LYS A 344 -21.00 -35.50 -10.47
C LYS A 344 -21.11 -35.72 -8.96
N SER A 345 -21.84 -36.76 -8.54
CA SER A 345 -21.96 -37.11 -7.12
C SER A 345 -20.62 -37.57 -6.52
N LEU A 346 -19.79 -38.28 -7.28
CA LEU A 346 -18.44 -38.70 -6.86
C LEU A 346 -17.53 -37.48 -6.62
N ASN A 347 -17.54 -36.53 -7.56
CA ASN A 347 -16.80 -35.28 -7.41
C ASN A 347 -17.35 -34.43 -6.26
N GLY A 348 -18.68 -34.40 -6.08
CA GLY A 348 -19.32 -33.71 -4.96
C GLY A 348 -18.92 -34.29 -3.60
N TYR A 349 -18.85 -35.62 -3.49
CA TYR A 349 -18.39 -36.30 -2.30
C TYR A 349 -16.91 -36.05 -2.00
N ALA A 350 -16.04 -36.13 -3.01
CA ALA A 350 -14.63 -35.76 -2.87
C ALA A 350 -14.45 -34.29 -2.45
N HIS A 351 -15.28 -33.38 -2.95
CA HIS A 351 -15.28 -31.98 -2.56
C HIS A 351 -15.66 -31.79 -1.09
N MET A 352 -16.69 -32.51 -0.62
CA MET A 352 -17.11 -32.49 0.78
C MET A 352 -15.98 -32.98 1.70
N LEU A 353 -15.33 -34.11 1.38
CA LEU A 353 -14.20 -34.63 2.15
C LEU A 353 -13.00 -33.66 2.17
N PHE A 354 -12.74 -32.99 1.04
CA PHE A 354 -11.74 -31.93 0.98
C PHE A 354 -12.10 -30.77 1.92
N GLU A 355 -13.34 -30.28 1.89
CA GLU A 355 -13.77 -29.19 2.77
C GLU A 355 -13.64 -29.53 4.24
N GLU A 356 -14.04 -30.74 4.65
CA GLU A 356 -13.90 -31.20 6.03
C GLU A 356 -12.43 -31.22 6.47
N SER A 357 -11.56 -31.81 5.65
CA SER A 357 -10.12 -31.91 5.92
C SER A 357 -9.46 -30.52 5.93
N ALA A 358 -9.84 -29.65 5.00
CA ALA A 358 -9.32 -28.30 4.90
C ALA A 358 -9.72 -27.47 6.12
N ARG A 359 -10.97 -27.55 6.58
CA ARG A 359 -11.42 -26.85 7.80
C ARG A 359 -10.63 -27.30 9.02
N ALA A 360 -10.45 -28.60 9.19
CA ALA A 360 -9.66 -29.15 10.31
C ALA A 360 -8.20 -28.63 10.31
N LEU A 361 -7.58 -28.52 9.13
CA LEU A 361 -6.23 -27.94 9.02
C LEU A 361 -6.20 -26.42 9.22
N ILE A 362 -7.21 -25.69 8.76
CA ILE A 362 -7.33 -24.24 9.02
C ILE A 362 -7.43 -23.98 10.53
N GLU A 363 -8.24 -24.76 11.25
CA GLU A 363 -8.43 -24.63 12.70
C GLU A 363 -7.15 -24.90 13.51
N THR A 364 -6.25 -25.72 12.97
CA THR A 364 -4.97 -26.06 13.61
C THR A 364 -3.78 -25.26 13.08
N ALA A 365 -3.97 -24.45 12.02
CA ALA A 365 -2.95 -23.60 11.44
C ALA A 365 -2.51 -22.54 12.45
N ARG A 366 -1.19 -22.37 12.61
CA ARG A 366 -0.62 -21.53 13.67
C ARG A 366 0.46 -20.58 13.18
N GLU A 367 0.55 -19.44 13.85
CA GLU A 367 1.64 -18.49 13.62
C GLU A 367 2.99 -19.13 14.01
N ARG A 368 3.98 -19.06 13.11
CA ARG A 368 5.35 -19.45 13.39
C ARG A 368 6.02 -18.34 14.20
N LYS A 369 6.15 -18.56 15.50
CA LYS A 369 6.90 -17.68 16.42
C LYS A 369 8.32 -18.20 16.61
N ALA A 370 9.27 -17.29 16.83
CA ALA A 370 10.68 -17.64 17.07
C ALA A 370 10.88 -18.58 18.29
N THR A 371 9.97 -18.55 19.26
CA THR A 371 9.99 -19.36 20.48
C THR A 371 9.02 -20.55 20.44
N GLY A 372 8.41 -20.84 19.29
CA GLY A 372 7.39 -21.88 19.13
C GLY A 372 7.96 -23.30 18.92
N ILE A 373 7.08 -24.30 19.02
CA ILE A 373 7.42 -25.69 18.68
C ILE A 373 7.65 -25.78 17.16
N VAL A 374 8.87 -26.16 16.80
CA VAL A 374 9.30 -26.42 15.42
C VAL A 374 8.83 -27.82 15.02
N LEU A 375 8.06 -27.90 13.93
CA LEU A 375 7.63 -29.17 13.35
C LEU A 375 8.68 -29.62 12.35
N SER A 376 8.89 -30.94 12.23
CA SER A 376 9.89 -31.49 11.30
C SER A 376 9.53 -31.24 9.84
N THR A 377 8.25 -31.28 9.48
CA THR A 377 7.75 -31.02 8.12
C THR A 377 6.41 -30.32 8.20
N PHE A 378 6.23 -29.24 7.44
CA PHE A 378 4.96 -28.49 7.38
C PHE A 378 4.91 -27.64 6.11
N VAL A 379 3.71 -27.15 5.77
CA VAL A 379 3.55 -26.09 4.75
C VAL A 379 3.58 -24.73 5.44
N LEU A 380 4.39 -23.82 4.94
CA LEU A 380 4.53 -22.45 5.44
C LEU A 380 3.88 -21.46 4.46
N ALA A 381 2.99 -20.63 4.98
CA ALA A 381 2.51 -19.41 4.31
C ALA A 381 3.25 -18.18 4.86
N VAL A 382 3.92 -17.43 3.99
CA VAL A 382 4.55 -16.15 4.34
C VAL A 382 3.78 -15.04 3.64
N THR A 383 3.21 -14.10 4.39
CA THR A 383 2.54 -12.93 3.81
C THR A 383 3.32 -11.65 4.11
N GLU A 384 3.65 -10.90 3.08
CA GLU A 384 4.13 -9.53 3.16
C GLU A 384 2.91 -8.60 3.23
N GLU A 385 2.69 -7.98 4.40
CA GLU A 385 1.65 -6.98 4.56
C GLU A 385 2.16 -5.63 4.06
N ILE A 386 1.44 -5.06 3.08
CA ILE A 386 1.86 -3.83 2.40
C ILE A 386 0.80 -2.73 2.59
N GLY A 387 1.15 -1.73 3.41
CA GLY A 387 0.36 -0.53 3.63
C GLY A 387 -1.01 -0.77 4.27
N GLN A 388 -1.95 0.10 3.97
CA GLN A 388 -3.30 0.18 4.54
C GLN A 388 -4.33 -0.72 3.85
N ASP A 389 -4.00 -1.39 2.74
CA ASP A 389 -4.95 -2.20 1.96
C ASP A 389 -4.45 -3.63 1.71
N ARG A 390 -5.25 -4.61 2.11
CA ARG A 390 -4.97 -6.05 1.93
C ARG A 390 -4.82 -6.46 0.47
N ALA A 391 -5.40 -5.71 -0.46
CA ALA A 391 -5.27 -5.98 -1.89
C ALA A 391 -3.83 -5.80 -2.40
N ASN A 392 -2.95 -5.20 -1.61
CA ASN A 392 -1.54 -4.99 -1.94
C ASN A 392 -0.63 -6.10 -1.40
N ASP A 393 -1.16 -7.05 -0.62
CA ASP A 393 -0.35 -8.09 -0.01
C ASP A 393 0.20 -9.08 -1.04
N ILE A 394 1.41 -9.56 -0.76
CA ILE A 394 2.05 -10.66 -1.49
C ILE A 394 2.21 -11.82 -0.53
N SER A 395 1.92 -13.03 -0.98
CA SER A 395 2.20 -14.24 -0.22
C SER A 395 3.00 -15.27 -1.00
N HIS A 396 3.72 -16.08 -0.23
CA HIS A 396 4.55 -17.17 -0.69
C HIS A 396 4.19 -18.43 0.10
N ILE A 397 4.14 -19.56 -0.59
CA ILE A 397 3.83 -20.87 -0.01
C ILE A 397 5.01 -21.79 -0.27
N ALA A 398 5.45 -22.52 0.76
CA ALA A 398 6.55 -23.46 0.64
C ALA A 398 6.36 -24.67 1.57
N ILE A 399 6.92 -25.82 1.19
CA ILE A 399 7.14 -26.92 2.13
C ILE A 399 8.45 -26.66 2.86
N VAL A 400 8.42 -26.73 4.18
CA VAL A 400 9.60 -26.60 5.03
C VAL A 400 9.87 -27.94 5.68
N ARG A 401 11.12 -28.40 5.57
CA ARG A 401 11.64 -29.55 6.31
C ARG A 401 12.75 -29.06 7.25
N GLU A 402 12.54 -29.22 8.54
CA GLU A 402 13.46 -28.81 9.61
C GLU A 402 14.27 -30.04 10.06
N PRO A 403 15.54 -30.19 9.61
CA PRO A 403 16.39 -31.26 10.09
C PRO A 403 16.78 -31.03 11.57
N MET A 404 17.20 -32.09 12.26
CA MET A 404 17.69 -31.97 13.64
C MET A 404 18.96 -31.11 13.76
N GLU A 405 19.78 -31.09 12.71
CA GLU A 405 20.97 -30.25 12.59
C GLU A 405 21.04 -29.66 11.17
N GLY A 406 21.45 -28.39 11.07
CA GLY A 406 21.58 -27.67 9.80
C GLY A 406 20.44 -26.70 9.51
N ASP A 407 20.51 -26.07 8.33
CA ASP A 407 19.52 -25.10 7.89
C ASP A 407 18.23 -25.79 7.39
N PRO A 408 17.06 -25.14 7.52
CA PRO A 408 15.81 -25.64 6.99
C PRO A 408 15.88 -25.82 5.47
N ILE A 409 15.34 -26.94 4.99
CA ILE A 409 15.18 -27.18 3.55
C ILE A 409 13.82 -26.59 3.14
N ILE A 410 13.86 -25.58 2.29
CA ILE A 410 12.68 -24.86 1.82
C ILE A 410 12.44 -25.23 0.35
N GLN A 411 11.27 -25.79 0.06
CA GLN A 411 10.80 -26.08 -1.29
C GLN A 411 9.66 -25.12 -1.65
N PRO A 412 9.90 -24.12 -2.53
CA PRO A 412 8.85 -23.20 -2.97
C PRO A 412 7.73 -23.95 -3.71
N LEU A 413 6.49 -23.57 -3.42
CA LEU A 413 5.28 -24.10 -4.06
C LEU A 413 4.55 -23.02 -4.87
N ALA A 414 4.47 -21.80 -4.30
CA ALA A 414 3.95 -20.62 -4.96
C ALA A 414 4.71 -19.40 -4.46
N GLU A 415 5.17 -18.54 -5.36
CA GLU A 415 5.96 -17.35 -5.03
C GLU A 415 5.31 -16.11 -5.66
N ASN A 416 5.50 -14.96 -5.01
CA ASN A 416 5.02 -13.67 -5.51
C ASN A 416 3.52 -13.68 -5.87
N VAL A 417 2.69 -14.35 -5.07
CA VAL A 417 1.25 -14.38 -5.36
C VAL A 417 0.57 -13.22 -4.66
N ARG A 418 -0.13 -12.37 -5.42
CA ARG A 418 -0.91 -11.26 -4.88
C ARG A 418 -2.14 -11.79 -4.12
N MET A 419 -1.98 -12.00 -2.82
CA MET A 419 -3.02 -12.49 -1.92
C MET A 419 -2.70 -12.11 -0.47
N PHE A 420 -3.76 -11.79 0.29
CA PHE A 420 -3.67 -11.53 1.71
C PHE A 420 -3.66 -12.83 2.52
N ARG A 421 -3.25 -12.71 3.79
CA ARG A 421 -2.92 -13.83 4.68
C ARG A 421 -3.99 -14.92 4.76
N GLU A 422 -5.26 -14.58 4.96
CA GLU A 422 -6.32 -15.58 5.12
C GLU A 422 -6.47 -16.44 3.85
N HIS A 423 -6.32 -15.85 2.66
CA HIS A 423 -6.33 -16.58 1.40
C HIS A 423 -5.06 -17.44 1.25
N ALA A 424 -3.90 -16.93 1.67
CA ALA A 424 -2.64 -17.69 1.65
C ALA A 424 -2.68 -18.91 2.56
N ILE A 425 -3.31 -18.82 3.74
CA ILE A 425 -3.51 -19.97 4.63
C ILE A 425 -4.39 -21.02 3.96
N ALA A 426 -5.48 -20.62 3.31
CA ALA A 426 -6.35 -21.56 2.58
C ALA A 426 -5.59 -22.28 1.44
N LEU A 427 -4.74 -21.56 0.71
CA LEU A 427 -3.89 -22.16 -0.32
C LEU A 427 -2.84 -23.10 0.28
N ALA A 428 -2.19 -22.72 1.38
CA ALA A 428 -1.24 -23.58 2.09
C ALA A 428 -1.90 -24.89 2.57
N VAL A 429 -3.15 -24.83 3.02
CA VAL A 429 -3.93 -26.01 3.40
C VAL A 429 -4.20 -26.91 2.19
N ALA A 430 -4.54 -26.35 1.03
CA ALA A 430 -4.69 -27.13 -0.20
C ALA A 430 -3.38 -27.86 -0.56
N TYR A 431 -2.24 -27.19 -0.44
CA TYR A 431 -0.93 -27.82 -0.62
C TYR A 431 -0.61 -28.88 0.43
N ALA A 432 -0.95 -28.64 1.70
CA ALA A 432 -0.73 -29.61 2.76
C ALA A 432 -1.51 -30.90 2.46
N LEU A 433 -2.77 -30.79 2.04
CA LEU A 433 -3.58 -31.94 1.62
C LEU A 433 -3.03 -32.63 0.37
N ALA A 434 -2.54 -31.87 -0.62
CA ALA A 434 -1.92 -32.43 -1.82
C ALA A 434 -0.67 -33.28 -1.50
N GLU A 435 0.10 -32.86 -0.49
CA GLU A 435 1.37 -33.48 -0.08
C GLU A 435 1.18 -34.49 1.06
N GLY A 436 -0.04 -34.69 1.57
CA GLY A 436 -0.33 -35.57 2.69
C GLY A 436 0.27 -35.11 4.02
N LEU A 437 0.39 -33.79 4.21
CA LEU A 437 0.90 -33.15 5.42
C LEU A 437 -0.26 -32.69 6.33
N ASP A 438 -0.06 -32.80 7.64
CA ASP A 438 -1.06 -32.51 8.67
C ASP A 438 -0.84 -31.16 9.38
N ALA A 439 0.12 -30.37 8.88
CA ALA A 439 0.55 -29.14 9.54
C ALA A 439 0.73 -27.97 8.58
N VAL A 440 0.09 -26.85 8.94
CA VAL A 440 0.26 -25.55 8.29
C VAL A 440 0.75 -24.53 9.32
N GLN A 441 1.79 -23.79 8.98
CA GLN A 441 2.24 -22.63 9.73
C GLN A 441 2.15 -21.38 8.87
N TRP A 442 2.02 -20.22 9.50
CA TRP A 442 2.04 -18.94 8.80
C TRP A 442 2.90 -17.90 9.51
N THR A 443 3.40 -16.93 8.77
CA THR A 443 4.10 -15.77 9.31
C THR A 443 3.79 -14.53 8.49
N VAL A 444 3.91 -13.37 9.11
CA VAL A 444 3.68 -12.07 8.48
C VAL A 444 4.97 -11.24 8.50
N ASN A 445 5.41 -10.80 7.33
CA ASN A 445 6.44 -9.78 7.20
C ASN A 445 5.78 -8.41 7.29
N LYS A 446 6.09 -7.68 8.37
CA LYS A 446 5.50 -6.37 8.69
C LYS A 446 6.37 -5.17 8.27
N ARG A 447 7.40 -5.36 7.45
CA ARG A 447 8.34 -4.29 7.05
C ARG A 447 7.62 -3.04 6.52
N TYR A 448 6.55 -3.23 5.76
CA TYR A 448 5.75 -2.15 5.17
C TYR A 448 4.30 -2.14 5.67
N ALA A 449 4.01 -2.84 6.76
CA ALA A 449 2.66 -2.98 7.27
C ALA A 449 2.17 -1.70 7.95
N TRP A 450 0.85 -1.51 7.95
CA TRP A 450 0.17 -0.47 8.72
C TRP A 450 0.09 -0.88 10.21
N VAL A 451 1.07 -0.43 11.00
CA VAL A 451 1.27 -0.82 12.42
C VAL A 451 0.86 0.24 13.43
#